data_AF-A0A1I4DJC6-F1
#
_entry.id   AF-A0A1I4DJC6-F1
#
_cell.length_a   1.000
_cell.length_b   1.000
_cell.length_c   1.000
_cell.angle_alpha   90.00
_cell.angle_beta   90.00
_cell.angle_gamma   90.00
#
_symmetry.space_group_name_H-M   'P 1'
#
loop_
_entity.id
_entity.type
_entity.pdbx_description
1 polymer ?
#
loop_
_entity_poly.entity_id
_entity_poly.type
_entity_poly.pdbx_seq_one_letter_code
_entity_poly.pdbx_strand_id
1 'polypeptide(L)' 'MAEAARIRSLEERHATLEARIAEEGCRPKPNDLELVRLKREKLRLKEEMEKLRTRLH' A
#
# COMPACT_ATOMS: atom_id res chain seq x y z
N MET A 1 -12.12 -15.41 -11.43
CA MET A 1 -12.23 -13.99 -11.82
C MET A 1 -12.35 -13.00 -10.65
N ALA A 2 -12.79 -13.40 -9.45
CA ALA A 2 -12.94 -12.47 -8.30
C ALA A 2 -11.60 -12.06 -7.62
N GLU A 3 -10.63 -12.96 -7.55
CA GLU A 3 -9.34 -12.69 -6.87
C GLU A 3 -8.47 -11.68 -7.64
N ALA A 4 -8.47 -11.74 -8.97
CA ALA A 4 -7.81 -10.75 -9.81
C ALA A 4 -8.41 -9.34 -9.66
N ALA A 5 -9.73 -9.23 -9.45
CA ALA A 5 -10.37 -7.95 -9.16
C ALA A 5 -9.98 -7.42 -7.78
N ARG A 6 -9.88 -8.29 -6.76
CA ARG A 6 -9.36 -7.93 -5.43
C ARG A 6 -7.92 -7.44 -5.47
N ILE A 7 -7.03 -8.13 -6.20
CA ILE A 7 -5.63 -7.70 -6.35
C ILE A 7 -5.55 -6.30 -6.96
N ARG A 8 -6.28 -6.03 -8.05
CA ARG A 8 -6.30 -4.68 -8.65
C ARG A 8 -6.75 -3.59 -7.70
N SER A 9 -7.78 -3.84 -6.88
CA SER A 9 -8.24 -2.87 -5.88
C SER A 9 -7.20 -2.64 -4.76
N LEU A 10 -6.48 -3.69 -4.35
CA LEU A 10 -5.37 -3.57 -3.41
C LEU A 10 -4.18 -2.80 -4.01
N GLU A 11 -3.89 -3.00 -5.30
CA GLU A 11 -2.85 -2.27 -6.04
C GLU A 11 -3.18 -0.76 -6.11
N GLU A 12 -4.43 -0.39 -6.40
CA GLU A 12 -4.87 1.03 -6.37
C GLU A 12 -4.71 1.67 -4.99
N ARG A 13 -5.09 0.94 -3.92
CA ARG A 13 -4.91 1.41 -2.54
C ARG A 13 -3.43 1.57 -2.20
N HIS A 14 -2.60 0.64 -2.64
CA HIS A 14 -1.15 0.70 -2.45
C HIS A 14 -0.54 1.91 -3.18
N ALA A 15 -0.93 2.16 -4.42
CA ALA A 15 -0.48 3.33 -5.19
C ALA A 15 -0.90 4.65 -4.51
N THR A 16 -2.11 4.71 -3.96
CA THR A 16 -2.59 5.88 -3.19
C THR A 16 -1.76 6.12 -1.93
N LEU A 17 -1.42 5.06 -1.19
CA LEU A 17 -0.55 5.16 -0.02
C LEU A 17 0.88 5.57 -0.38
N GLU A 18 1.43 5.07 -1.49
CA GLU A 18 2.73 5.53 -1.99
C GLU A 18 2.73 7.02 -2.34
N ALA A 19 1.69 7.50 -3.02
CA ALA A 19 1.55 8.92 -3.34
C ALA A 19 1.51 9.77 -2.07
N ARG A 20 0.74 9.35 -1.05
CA ARG A 20 0.70 10.04 0.26
C ARG A 20 2.05 10.02 0.98
N ILE A 21 2.77 8.90 0.96
CA ILE A 21 4.11 8.79 1.53
C ILE A 21 5.09 9.75 0.84
N ALA A 22 5.03 9.82 -0.50
CA ALA A 22 5.88 10.71 -1.28
C ALA A 22 5.55 12.19 -1.02
N GLU A 23 4.26 12.52 -0.96
CA GLU A 23 3.78 13.88 -0.66
C GLU A 23 4.22 14.31 0.75
N GLU A 24 4.03 13.47 1.77
CA GLU A 24 4.50 13.74 3.13
C GLU A 24 6.04 13.83 3.21
N GLY A 25 6.76 13.01 2.46
CA GLY A 25 8.23 13.04 2.41
C GLY A 25 8.80 14.28 1.71
N CYS A 26 8.06 14.87 0.78
CA CYS A 26 8.43 16.13 0.13
C CYS A 26 8.10 17.37 0.99
N ARG A 27 7.34 17.22 2.07
CA ARG A 27 7.03 18.36 2.95
C ARG A 27 8.27 18.80 3.73
N PRO A 28 8.48 20.12 3.91
CA PRO A 28 9.59 20.65 4.69
C PRO A 28 9.54 20.27 6.19
N LYS A 29 8.36 19.86 6.69
CA LYS A 29 8.20 19.18 7.99
C LYS A 29 7.42 17.88 7.76
N PRO A 30 8.10 16.77 7.47
CA PRO A 30 7.44 15.48 7.37
C PRO A 30 6.94 15.05 8.76
N ASN A 31 5.72 14.52 8.83
CA ASN A 31 5.26 13.87 10.05
C ASN A 31 5.77 12.42 10.05
N ASP A 32 6.90 12.19 10.72
CA ASP A 32 7.52 10.86 10.79
C ASP A 32 6.57 9.77 11.31
N LEU A 33 5.69 10.08 12.26
CA LEU A 33 4.70 9.13 12.78
C LEU A 33 3.67 8.75 11.71
N GLU A 34 3.21 9.72 10.93
CA GLU A 34 2.33 9.51 9.77
C GLU A 34 3.03 8.64 8.73
N LEU A 35 4.28 8.98 8.40
CA LEU A 35 5.11 8.28 7.43
C LEU A 35 5.34 6.81 7.82
N VAL A 36 5.64 6.56 9.11
CA VAL A 36 5.81 5.20 9.64
C VAL A 36 4.49 4.43 9.61
N ARG A 37 3.36 5.07 9.93
CA ARG A 37 2.02 4.46 9.82
C ARG A 37 1.70 4.09 8.37
N LEU A 38 1.86 5.02 7.44
CA LEU A 38 1.61 4.82 6.01
C LEU A 38 2.51 3.71 5.45
N LYS A 39 3.80 3.68 5.80
CA LYS A 39 4.73 2.61 5.39
C LYS A 39 4.32 1.24 5.94
N ARG A 40 3.84 1.16 7.19
CA ARG A 40 3.31 -0.10 7.75
C ARG A 40 2.05 -0.56 7.05
N GLU A 41 1.16 0.37 6.73
CA GLU A 41 -0.09 0.08 6.02
C GLU A 41 0.19 -0.42 4.60
N LYS A 42 1.11 0.24 3.90
CA LYS A 42 1.66 -0.20 2.61
C LYS A 42 2.23 -1.62 2.69
N LEU A 43 3.03 -1.92 3.72
CA LEU A 43 3.60 -3.26 3.92
C LEU A 43 2.50 -4.32 4.10
N ARG A 44 1.48 -4.05 4.91
CA ARG A 44 0.34 -4.97 5.10
C ARG A 44 -0.42 -5.24 3.81
N LEU A 45 -0.68 -4.22 3.00
CA LEU A 45 -1.32 -4.40 1.70
C LEU A 45 -0.46 -5.26 0.76
N LYS A 46 0.87 -5.05 0.78
CA LYS A 46 1.79 -5.87 0.01
C LYS A 46 1.71 -7.34 0.44
N GLU A 47 1.74 -7.62 1.74
CA GLU A 47 1.59 -8.99 2.25
C GLU A 47 0.24 -9.61 1.90
N GLU A 48 -0.85 -8.84 1.92
CA GLU A 48 -2.18 -9.32 1.55
C GLU A 48 -2.26 -9.64 0.06
N MET A 49 -1.71 -8.78 -0.80
CA MET A 49 -1.57 -9.04 -2.23
C MET A 49 -0.73 -10.28 -2.51
N GLU A 50 0.39 -10.43 -1.79
CA GLU A 50 1.29 -11.57 -1.95
C GLU A 50 0.58 -12.88 -1.56
N LYS A 51 -0.13 -12.89 -0.42
CA LYS A 51 -0.97 -14.03 0.00
C LYS A 51 -2.04 -14.38 -1.04
N LEU A 52 -2.71 -13.37 -1.60
CA LEU A 52 -3.72 -13.60 -2.65
C LEU A 52 -3.08 -14.13 -3.93
N ARG A 53 -1.89 -13.65 -4.30
CA ARG A 53 -1.11 -14.17 -5.43
C ARG A 53 -0.67 -15.61 -5.20
N THR A 54 -0.26 -15.98 -3.98
CA THR A 54 0.10 -17.37 -3.65
C THR A 54 -1.11 -18.29 -3.71
N ARG A 55 -2.31 -17.80 -3.36
CA ARG A 55 -3.55 -18.57 -3.37
C ARG A 55 -4.12 -18.80 -4.77
N LEU A 56 -3.80 -17.90 -5.71
CA LEU A 56 -4.20 -18.01 -7.12
C LEU A 56 -3.33 -19.01 -7.90
N HIS A 57 -2.17 -19.39 -7.36
CA HIS A 57 -1.26 -20.41 -7.91
C HIS A 57 -1.64 -21.80 -7.43
#